data_AF-A0A969BVD3-F1
#
_entry.id   AF-A0A969BVD3-F1
#
_cell.length_a   1.000
_cell.length_b   1.000
_cell.length_c   1.000
_cell.angle_alpha   90.00
_cell.angle_beta   90.00
_cell.angle_gamma   90.00
#
_symmetry.space_group_name_H-M   'P 1'
#
loop_
_entity.id
_entity.type
_entity.pdbx_description
1 polymer ?
#
loop_
_entity_poly.entity_id
_entity_poly.type
_entity_poly.pdbx_seq_one_letter_code
_entity_poly.pdbx_strand_id
1 'polypeptide(L)'
;WWSYLNIRIGGKDAFDAAFNRTGTFADPTWVEAGAKLKELVDLQPFPKGFETLDFDQHSAIMGNGEAAMELMGQWGPATKKTRAPTRKASATSWASSTSLG
;
A
#
# COMPACT_ATOMS: atom_id res chain seq x y z
N TRP A 1 1.07 -7.09 3.80
CA TRP A 1 0.98 -8.04 2.67
C TRP A 1 1.16 -9.50 3.07
N TRP A 2 2.32 -9.91 3.60
CA TRP A 2 2.61 -11.33 3.91
C TRP A 2 1.56 -12.02 4.80
N SER A 3 1.20 -11.45 5.95
CA SER A 3 0.16 -12.03 6.83
C SER A 3 -1.22 -12.07 6.18
N TYR A 4 -1.55 -11.10 5.33
CA TYR A 4 -2.81 -11.11 4.58
C TYR A 4 -2.84 -12.28 3.60
N LEU A 5 -1.74 -12.51 2.87
CA LEU A 5 -1.60 -13.66 1.96
C LEU A 5 -1.69 -14.98 2.72
N ASN A 6 -1.05 -15.09 3.88
CA ASN A 6 -1.18 -16.30 4.71
C ASN A 6 -2.64 -16.56 5.09
N ILE A 7 -3.38 -15.55 5.57
CA ILE A 7 -4.80 -15.71 5.91
C ILE A 7 -5.62 -16.16 4.68
N ARG A 8 -5.26 -15.72 3.47
CA ARG A 8 -5.94 -16.15 2.24
C ARG A 8 -5.60 -17.59 1.84
N ILE A 9 -4.41 -18.10 2.19
CA ILE A 9 -3.93 -19.44 1.86
C ILE A 9 -4.35 -20.45 2.93
N GLY A 10 -4.03 -20.18 4.19
CA GLY A 10 -4.20 -21.08 5.33
C GLY A 10 -5.37 -20.75 6.25
N GLY A 11 -6.12 -19.68 5.98
CA GLY A 11 -7.23 -19.25 6.82
C GLY A 11 -6.80 -18.65 8.16
N LYS A 12 -7.78 -18.38 9.02
CA LYS A 12 -7.56 -17.84 10.37
C LYS A 12 -6.73 -18.80 11.22
N ASP A 13 -6.98 -20.10 11.12
CA ASP A 13 -6.38 -21.11 11.98
C ASP A 13 -4.86 -21.20 11.78
N ALA A 14 -4.38 -21.10 10.53
CA ALA A 14 -2.94 -21.06 10.25
C ALA A 14 -2.25 -19.81 10.82
N PHE A 15 -2.93 -18.66 10.76
CA PHE A 15 -2.44 -17.44 11.37
C PHE A 15 -2.38 -17.56 12.90
N ASP A 16 -3.48 -18.01 13.51
CA ASP A 16 -3.59 -18.18 14.96
C ASP A 16 -2.57 -19.19 15.49
N ALA A 17 -2.31 -20.28 14.76
CA ALA A 17 -1.34 -21.29 15.18
C ALA A 17 0.07 -20.70 15.31
N ALA A 18 0.52 -19.95 14.31
CA ALA A 18 1.81 -19.26 14.37
C ALA A 18 1.82 -18.15 15.44
N PHE A 19 0.74 -17.38 15.56
CA PHE A 19 0.62 -16.31 16.55
C PHE A 19 0.68 -16.85 18.00
N ASN A 20 -0.03 -17.94 18.27
CA ASN A 20 -0.09 -18.59 19.59
C ASN A 20 1.08 -19.56 19.84
N ARG A 21 2.03 -19.66 18.90
CA ARG A 21 3.21 -20.56 18.99
C ARG A 21 2.85 -22.04 19.11
N THR A 22 1.68 -22.44 18.63
CA THR A 22 1.31 -23.86 18.46
C THR A 22 1.73 -24.39 17.10
N GLY A 23 2.02 -23.48 16.16
CA GLY A 23 2.75 -23.72 14.91
C GLY A 23 3.91 -22.72 14.77
N THR A 24 4.41 -22.54 13.55
CA THR A 24 5.54 -21.64 13.27
C THR A 24 5.33 -20.81 12.01
N PHE A 25 5.99 -19.65 11.97
CA PHE A 25 6.09 -18.81 10.77
C PHE A 25 6.89 -19.48 9.63
N ALA A 26 7.44 -20.68 9.86
CA ALA A 26 8.04 -21.53 8.84
C ALA A 26 7.09 -22.60 8.28
N ASP A 27 5.82 -22.64 8.74
CA ASP A 27 4.84 -23.62 8.23
C ASP A 27 4.54 -23.40 6.74
N PRO A 28 4.11 -24.44 6.01
CA PRO A 28 3.97 -24.39 4.54
C PRO A 28 3.15 -23.20 4.02
N THR A 29 2.07 -22.82 4.73
CA THR A 29 1.22 -21.69 4.36
C THR A 29 1.93 -20.34 4.47
N TRP A 30 2.88 -20.19 5.40
CA TRP A 30 3.71 -19.00 5.57
C TRP A 30 4.84 -18.94 4.54
N VAL A 31 5.44 -20.09 4.21
CA VAL A 31 6.42 -20.20 3.11
C VAL A 31 5.77 -19.85 1.78
N GLU A 32 4.58 -20.39 1.49
CA GLU A 32 3.83 -20.07 0.28
C GLU A 32 3.43 -18.59 0.22
N ALA A 33 2.95 -18.01 1.32
CA ALA A 33 2.66 -16.58 1.39
C ALA A 33 3.89 -15.72 1.08
N GLY A 34 5.08 -16.16 1.51
CA GLY A 34 6.36 -15.52 1.20
C GLY A 34 6.71 -15.62 -0.28
N ALA A 35 6.54 -16.80 -0.88
CA ALA A 35 6.74 -17.01 -2.31
C ALA A 35 5.79 -16.12 -3.15
N LYS A 36 4.51 -16.03 -2.77
CA LYS A 36 3.53 -15.16 -3.45
C LYS A 36 3.84 -13.68 -3.29
N LEU A 37 4.35 -13.26 -2.14
CA LEU A 37 4.83 -11.89 -1.96
C LEU A 37 6.04 -11.61 -2.85
N LYS A 38 6.98 -12.56 -2.95
CA LYS A 38 8.13 -12.44 -3.84
C LYS A 38 7.69 -12.35 -5.32
N GLU A 39 6.79 -13.22 -5.77
CA GLU A 39 6.20 -13.15 -7.11
C GLU A 39 5.60 -11.76 -7.39
N LEU A 40 4.87 -11.19 -6.42
CA LEU A 40 4.33 -9.84 -6.54
C LEU A 40 5.43 -8.78 -6.65
N VAL A 41 6.46 -8.83 -5.81
CA VAL A 41 7.58 -7.87 -5.85
C VAL A 41 8.35 -7.96 -7.18
N ASP A 42 8.54 -9.16 -7.70
CA ASP A 42 9.27 -9.41 -8.95
C ASP A 42 8.55 -8.82 -10.19
N LEU A 43 7.23 -8.59 -10.12
CA LEU A 43 6.47 -7.85 -11.13
C LEU A 43 6.76 -6.34 -11.12
N GLN A 44 7.56 -5.86 -10.17
CA GLN A 44 7.86 -4.44 -9.95
C GLN A 44 6.62 -3.53 -9.84
N PRO A 45 5.55 -3.91 -9.10
CA PRO A 45 4.32 -3.12 -9.04
C PRO A 45 4.44 -1.94 -8.05
N PHE A 46 5.49 -1.92 -7.22
CA PHE A 46 5.68 -0.92 -6.18
C PHE A 46 6.57 0.23 -6.67
N PRO A 47 6.34 1.47 -6.21
CA PRO A 47 7.21 2.60 -6.50
C PRO A 47 8.66 2.32 -6.10
N LYS A 48 9.61 2.92 -6.82
CA LYS A 48 11.03 2.83 -6.48
C LYS A 48 11.25 3.35 -5.05
N GLY A 49 11.95 2.56 -4.23
CA GLY A 49 12.24 2.92 -2.84
C GLY A 49 11.07 2.74 -1.89
N PHE A 50 10.05 1.94 -2.23
CA PHE A 50 8.90 1.67 -1.35
C PHE A 50 9.29 1.19 0.07
N GLU A 51 10.48 0.58 0.22
CA GLU A 51 11.00 0.12 1.51
C GLU A 51 11.30 1.26 2.50
N THR A 52 11.55 2.48 2.01
CA THR A 52 11.85 3.65 2.85
C THR A 52 10.67 4.60 2.98
N LEU A 53 9.53 4.28 2.37
CA LEU A 53 8.37 5.14 2.40
C LEU A 53 7.63 4.99 3.73
N ASP A 54 7.38 6.11 4.39
CA ASP A 54 6.47 6.16 5.53
C ASP A 54 4.99 6.20 5.07
N PHE A 55 4.08 6.17 6.05
CA PHE A 55 2.64 6.20 5.78
C PHE A 55 2.16 7.48 5.08
N ASP A 56 2.79 8.63 5.35
CA ASP A 56 2.39 9.90 4.76
C ASP A 56 2.80 9.97 3.29
N GLN A 57 4.01 9.50 2.98
CA GLN A 57 4.50 9.38 1.60
C GLN A 57 3.66 8.38 0.80
N HIS A 58 3.35 7.21 1.36
CA HIS A 58 2.43 6.23 0.73
C HIS A 58 1.03 6.82 0.51
N SER A 59 0.55 7.62 1.45
CA SER A 59 -0.74 8.28 1.38
C SER A 59 -0.81 9.36 0.31
N ALA A 60 0.26 10.12 0.12
CA ALA A 60 0.37 11.08 -0.96
C ALA A 60 0.35 10.40 -2.34
N ILE A 61 1.13 9.32 -2.54
CA ILE A 61 1.17 8.56 -3.80
C ILE A 61 -0.23 8.06 -4.19
N MET A 62 -0.94 7.42 -3.25
CA MET A 62 -2.31 6.96 -3.49
C MET A 62 -3.30 8.11 -3.67
N GLY A 63 -3.20 9.16 -2.85
CA GLY A 63 -4.09 10.33 -2.92
C GLY A 63 -3.95 11.12 -4.24
N ASN A 64 -2.76 11.12 -4.83
CA ASN A 64 -2.46 11.75 -6.11
C ASN A 64 -2.85 10.87 -7.33
N GLY A 65 -3.29 9.63 -7.10
CA GLY A 65 -3.59 8.67 -8.16
C GLY A 65 -2.36 8.10 -8.86
N GLU A 66 -1.19 8.18 -8.24
CA GLU A 66 0.08 7.67 -8.78
C GLU A 66 0.23 6.15 -8.56
N ALA A 67 -0.65 5.55 -7.75
CA ALA A 67 -0.78 4.11 -7.62
C ALA A 67 -2.25 3.69 -7.76
N ALA A 68 -2.48 2.59 -8.48
CA ALA A 68 -3.82 2.07 -8.75
C ALA A 68 -4.43 1.32 -7.55
N MET A 69 -3.59 0.67 -6.74
CA MET A 69 -4.03 -0.16 -5.62
C MET A 69 -3.06 -0.05 -4.44
N GLU A 70 -3.61 -0.16 -3.23
CA GLU A 70 -2.84 -0.23 -1.98
C GLU A 70 -3.60 -1.10 -0.98
N LEU A 71 -2.89 -2.02 -0.33
CA LEU A 71 -3.45 -2.80 0.77
C LEU A 71 -3.28 -2.03 2.08
N MET A 72 -4.35 -1.37 2.53
CA MET A 72 -4.39 -0.67 3.81
C MET A 72 -5.65 -1.00 4.61
N GLY A 73 -5.58 -0.71 5.91
CA GLY A 73 -6.74 -0.80 6.78
C GLY A 73 -7.85 0.16 6.36
N GLN A 74 -9.07 -0.13 6.80
CA GLN A 74 -10.28 0.65 6.50
C GLN A 74 -10.21 2.14 6.89
N TRP A 75 -9.29 2.53 7.77
CA TRP A 75 -9.03 3.93 8.15
C TRP A 75 -8.22 4.73 7.11
N GLY A 76 -7.62 4.05 6.12
CA GLY A 76 -6.77 4.64 5.08
C GLY A 76 -7.47 5.71 4.22
N PRO A 77 -8.68 5.48 3.68
CA PRO A 77 -9.36 6.47 2.84
C PRO A 77 -9.62 7.81 3.55
N ALA A 78 -10.02 7.78 4.82
CA ALA A 78 -10.29 8.99 5.60
C ALA A 78 -9.01 9.81 5.87
N THR A 79 -7.91 9.13 6.17
CA THR A 79 -6.60 9.75 6.41
C THR A 79 -5.96 10.30 5.13
N LYS A 80 -6.12 9.63 3.98
CA LYS A 80 -5.66 10.15 2.69
C LYS A 80 -6.43 11.39 2.25
N LYS A 81 -7.75 11.44 2.49
CA LYS A 81 -8.57 12.62 2.19
C LYS A 81 -8.15 13.86 2.98
N THR A 82 -7.66 13.71 4.20
CA THR A 82 -7.18 14.83 5.03
C THR A 82 -5.73 15.20 4.75
N ARG A 83 -4.90 14.26 4.27
CA ARG A 83 -3.45 14.44 4.07
C ARG A 83 -3.00 14.60 2.61
N ALA A 84 -3.90 14.46 1.62
CA ALA A 84 -3.57 14.72 0.22
C ALA A 84 -3.10 16.19 0.07
N PRO A 85 -1.80 16.45 -0.22
CA PRO A 85 -1.25 17.80 -0.15
C PRO A 85 -1.80 18.74 -1.21
N THR A 86 -2.41 18.21 -2.29
CA THR A 86 -3.03 19.03 -3.32
C THR A 86 -3.90 18.16 -4.21
N ARG A 87 -5.22 18.41 -4.22
CA ARG A 87 -5.97 18.25 -5.48
C ARG A 87 -5.23 19.12 -6.48
N LYS A 88 -4.50 18.53 -7.45
CA LYS A 88 -3.68 19.25 -8.44
C LYS A 88 -4.21 20.67 -8.65
N ALA A 89 -3.55 21.66 -8.05
CA ALA A 89 -3.84 23.07 -8.27
C ALA A 89 -3.25 23.52 -9.62
N SER A 90 -3.32 22.66 -10.64
CA SER A 90 -2.73 22.90 -11.95
C SER A 90 -3.76 23.33 -13.00
N ALA A 91 -4.98 23.70 -12.60
CA ALA A 91 -6.01 24.20 -13.52
C ALA A 91 -6.33 25.70 -13.35
N THR A 92 -5.74 26.41 -12.38
CA THR A 92 -6.11 27.81 -12.10
C THR A 92 -4.97 28.83 -12.14
N SER A 93 -3.70 28.45 -12.36
CA SER A 93 -2.61 29.43 -12.42
C SER A 93 -2.34 30.00 -13.83
N TRP A 94 -3.03 29.54 -14.87
CA TRP A 94 -2.82 30.02 -16.24
C TRP A 94 -3.77 31.16 -16.66
N ALA A 95 -4.74 31.54 -15.81
CA ALA A 95 -5.76 32.52 -16.15
C ALA A 95 -5.47 33.97 -15.68
N SER A 96 -4.26 34.27 -15.19
CA SER A 96 -3.94 35.60 -14.62
C SER A 96 -2.83 36.38 -15.33
N SER A 97 -2.31 35.95 -16.49
CA SER A 97 -1.16 36.62 -17.14
C SER A 97 -1.45 37.35 -18.45
N THR A 98 -2.71 37.53 -18.85
CA THR A 98 -3.07 38.35 -20.02
C THR A 98 -3.98 39.51 -19.66
N SER A 99 -3.47 40.45 -18.87
CA SER A 99 -3.77 41.87 -19.05
C SER A 99 -2.64 42.73 -18.48
N LEU A 100 -1.92 43.40 -19.37
CA LEU A 100 -1.11 44.64 -19.24
C LEU A 100 0.17 44.51 -20.08
N GLY A 101 0.13 45.17 -21.23
CA GLY A 101 1.18 45.27 -22.24
C GLY A 101 0.56 45.77 -23.54
#